data_AF-A0A061NTY3-F1
#
_entry.id   AF-A0A061NTY3-F1
#
_cell.length_a   1.000
_cell.length_b   1.000
_cell.length_c   1.000
_cell.angle_alpha   90.00
_cell.angle_beta   90.00
_cell.angle_gamma   90.00
#
_symmetry.space_group_name_H-M   'P 1'
#
loop_
_entity.id
_entity.type
_entity.pdbx_description
1 polymer ?
#
loop_
_entity_poly.entity_id
_entity_poly.type
_entity_poly.pdbx_seq_one_letter_code
_entity_poly.pdbx_strand_id
1 'polypeptide(L)'
;MWILLGVIAIVATCINLYLYKKGKDYKLAMAMGLSFTALTLCAEYSLVSQWVKVEDWAALMDVVPGMEKVVWVLTIVSILLNVSPVILELKAKKLQR
;
A
#
# COMPACT_ATOMS: atom_id res chain seq x y z
N MET A 1 5.04 -9.81 10.96
CA MET A 1 3.85 -10.09 10.12
C MET A 1 3.50 -8.96 9.13
N TRP A 2 3.89 -7.71 9.38
CA TRP A 2 3.62 -6.59 8.45
C TRP A 2 4.29 -6.75 7.07
N ILE A 3 5.52 -7.27 7.00
CA ILE A 3 6.23 -7.51 5.72
C ILE A 3 5.42 -8.42 4.78
N LEU A 4 4.80 -9.47 5.32
CA LEU A 4 3.98 -10.40 4.52
C LEU A 4 2.79 -9.66 3.89
N LEU A 5 2.11 -8.82 4.66
CA LEU A 5 1.01 -7.99 4.17
C LEU A 5 1.49 -7.01 3.09
N GLY A 6 2.68 -6.44 3.26
CA GLY A 6 3.29 -5.54 2.28
C GLY A 6 3.60 -6.25 0.96
N VAL A 7 4.14 -7.48 1.02
CA VAL A 7 4.37 -8.30 -0.17
C VAL A 7 3.06 -8.62 -0.90
N ILE A 8 2.01 -8.98 -0.16
CA ILE A 8 0.69 -9.23 -0.76
C ILE A 8 0.15 -7.95 -1.43
N ALA A 9 0.33 -6.79 -0.80
CA ALA A 9 -0.06 -5.50 -1.38
C ALA A 9 0.66 -5.22 -2.71
N ILE A 10 1.98 -5.50 -2.78
CA ILE A 10 2.79 -5.34 -3.99
C ILE A 10 2.28 -6.27 -5.10
N VAL A 11 2.09 -7.56 -4.79
CA VAL A 11 1.60 -8.54 -5.76
C VAL A 11 0.22 -8.14 -6.31
N ALA A 12 -0.71 -7.74 -5.43
CA ALA A 12 -2.03 -7.27 -5.83
C ALA A 12 -1.95 -6.00 -6.71
N THR A 13 -1.03 -5.08 -6.40
CA THR A 13 -0.78 -3.88 -7.21
C THR A 13 -0.25 -4.24 -8.59
N CYS A 14 0.69 -5.18 -8.69
CA CYS A 14 1.18 -5.67 -9.98
C CYS A 14 0.05 -6.32 -10.81
N ILE A 15 -0.81 -7.12 -10.17
CA ILE A 15 -1.97 -7.74 -10.83
C ILE A 15 -2.95 -6.66 -11.32
N ASN A 16 -3.25 -5.65 -10.51
CA ASN A 16 -4.08 -4.50 -10.87
C ASN A 16 -3.58 -3.84 -12.18
N LEU A 17 -2.31 -3.43 -12.21
CA LEU A 17 -1.72 -2.77 -13.37
C LEU A 17 -1.70 -3.68 -14.61
N TYR A 18 -1.44 -4.97 -14.42
CA TYR A 18 -1.47 -5.96 -15.50
C TYR A 18 -2.87 -6.14 -16.09
N LEU A 19 -3.90 -6.28 -15.25
CA LEU A 19 -5.29 -6.43 -15.68
C LEU A 19 -5.77 -5.18 -16.44
N TYR A 20 -5.46 -3.99 -15.93
CA TYR A 20 -5.75 -2.73 -16.63
C TYR A 20 -5.12 -2.70 -18.03
N LYS A 21 -3.83 -3.03 -18.15
CA LYS A 21 -3.12 -3.08 -19.44
C LYS A 21 -3.74 -4.09 -20.42
N LYS A 22 -4.36 -5.16 -19.91
CA LYS A 22 -5.08 -6.16 -20.72
C LYS A 22 -6.53 -5.79 -21.01
N GLY A 23 -7.00 -4.61 -20.58
CA GLY A 23 -8.40 -4.19 -20.72
C GLY A 23 -9.37 -5.04 -19.90
N LYS A 24 -8.89 -5.74 -18.88
CA LYS A 24 -9.70 -6.56 -17.97
C LYS A 24 -10.10 -5.75 -16.74
N ASP A 25 -11.11 -6.21 -16.01
CA ASP A 25 -11.51 -5.59 -14.74
C ASP A 25 -10.39 -5.74 -13.70
N TYR A 26 -9.84 -4.60 -13.28
CA TYR A 26 -8.72 -4.49 -12.36
C TYR A 26 -9.18 -4.10 -10.94
N LYS A 27 -10.45 -3.72 -10.74
CA LYS A 27 -10.93 -3.05 -9.53
C LYS A 27 -10.80 -3.89 -8.26
N LEU A 28 -11.00 -5.20 -8.37
CA LEU A 28 -10.81 -6.10 -7.23
C LEU A 28 -9.33 -6.16 -6.81
N ALA A 29 -8.42 -6.30 -7.77
CA ALA A 29 -6.98 -6.32 -7.50
C ALA A 29 -6.49 -4.96 -6.94
N MET A 30 -7.04 -3.86 -7.44
CA MET A 30 -6.83 -2.52 -6.88
C MET A 30 -7.27 -2.42 -5.42
N ALA A 31 -8.50 -2.86 -5.12
CA ALA A 31 -9.04 -2.85 -3.77
C ALA A 31 -8.17 -3.69 -2.83
N MET A 32 -7.76 -4.89 -3.28
CA MET A 32 -6.82 -5.72 -2.52
C MET A 32 -5.48 -5.01 -2.28
N GLY A 33 -4.88 -4.39 -3.29
CA GLY A 33 -3.61 -3.66 -3.14
C GLY A 33 -3.68 -2.58 -2.07
N LEU A 34 -4.75 -1.77 -2.08
CA LEU A 34 -4.98 -0.73 -1.08
C LEU A 34 -5.31 -1.31 0.31
N SER A 35 -6.15 -2.34 0.39
CA SER A 35 -6.50 -2.99 1.66
C SER A 35 -5.28 -3.61 2.34
N PHE A 36 -4.43 -4.32 1.60
CA PHE A 36 -3.21 -4.91 2.18
C PHE A 36 -2.16 -3.85 2.52
N THR A 37 -2.12 -2.72 1.80
CA THR A 37 -1.31 -1.56 2.21
C THR A 37 -1.78 -1.03 3.57
N ALA A 38 -3.09 -0.81 3.74
CA ALA A 38 -3.65 -0.36 5.01
C ALA A 38 -3.41 -1.37 6.15
N LEU A 39 -3.61 -2.66 5.90
CA LEU A 39 -3.32 -3.72 6.89
C LEU A 39 -1.84 -3.77 7.27
N THR A 40 -0.93 -3.48 6.33
CA THR A 40 0.51 -3.38 6.61
C THR A 40 0.79 -2.26 7.60
N LEU A 41 0.19 -1.08 7.40
CA LEU A 41 0.29 0.06 8.33
C LEU A 41 -0.26 -0.28 9.72
N CYS A 42 -1.42 -0.94 9.80
CA CYS A 42 -2.00 -1.38 11.07
C CYS A 42 -1.09 -2.39 11.80
N ALA A 43 -0.47 -3.31 11.06
CA ALA A 43 0.42 -4.32 11.63
C ALA A 43 1.75 -3.69 12.10
N GLU A 44 2.28 -2.70 11.38
CA GLU A 44 3.44 -1.94 11.81
C GLU A 44 3.14 -1.09 13.04
N TYR A 45 2.01 -0.39 13.08
CA TYR A 45 1.60 0.37 14.26
C TYR A 45 1.40 -0.52 15.49
N SER A 46 0.91 -1.75 15.28
CA SER A 46 0.81 -2.75 16.34
C SER A 46 2.18 -3.18 16.87
N LEU A 47 3.21 -3.25 16.02
CA LEU A 47 4.60 -3.49 16.43
C LEU A 47 5.14 -2.34 17.27
N VAL A 48 4.92 -1.10 16.85
CA VAL A 48 5.28 0.09 17.65
C VAL A 48 4.58 0.08 19.01
N SER A 49 3.28 -0.24 19.05
CA SER A 49 2.53 -0.40 20.31
C SER A 49 3.11 -1.49 21.21
N GLN A 50 3.59 -2.59 20.65
CA GLN A 50 4.23 -3.66 21.42
C GLN A 50 5.51 -3.16 22.08
N TRP A 51 6.38 -2.44 21.37
CA TRP A 51 7.60 -1.86 21.94
C TRP A 51 7.30 -0.88 23.08
N VAL A 52 6.27 -0.04 22.95
CA VAL A 52 5.83 0.85 24.04
C VAL A 52 5.40 0.05 25.27
N LYS A 53 4.61 -1.04 25.10
CA LYS A 53 4.08 -1.84 26.21
C LYS A 53 5.17 -2.57 27.01
N VAL A 54 6.27 -2.94 26.36
CA VAL A 54 7.41 -3.61 27.01
C VAL A 54 8.56 -2.63 27.31
N GLU A 55 8.32 -1.33 27.16
CA GLU A 55 9.29 -0.26 27.44
C GLU A 55 10.61 -0.37 26.64
N ASP A 56 10.53 -0.89 25.42
CA ASP A 56 11.69 -0.98 24.51
C ASP A 56 11.94 0.36 23.80
N TRP A 57 12.39 1.34 24.58
CA TRP A 57 12.69 2.69 24.09
C TRP A 57 13.86 2.70 23.10
N ALA A 58 14.80 1.77 23.26
CA ALA A 58 15.93 1.63 22.36
C ALA A 58 15.46 1.26 20.95
N ALA A 59 14.57 0.25 20.81
CA ALA A 59 13.99 -0.11 19.52
C ALA A 59 13.15 1.03 18.92
N LEU A 60 12.40 1.76 19.75
CA LEU A 60 11.62 2.92 19.29
C LEU A 60 12.52 4.01 18.70
N MET A 61 13.60 4.38 19.38
CA MET A 61 14.53 5.43 18.92
C MET A 61 15.33 5.00 17.68
N ASP A 62 15.70 3.73 17.59
CA ASP A 62 16.51 3.20 16.48
C ASP A 62 15.67 2.99 15.20
N VAL A 63 14.47 2.42 15.32
CA VAL A 63 13.72 1.93 14.15
C VAL A 63 12.66 2.93 13.66
N VAL A 64 11.88 3.54 14.57
CA VAL A 64 10.67 4.30 14.19
C VAL A 64 10.97 5.51 13.31
N PRO A 65 11.98 6.37 13.60
CA PRO A 65 12.24 7.57 12.80
C PRO A 65 12.68 7.26 11.36
N GLY A 66 13.35 6.12 11.14
CA GLY A 66 13.73 5.66 9.82
C GLY A 66 12.55 5.07 9.05
N MET A 67 11.80 4.18 9.70
CA MET A 67 10.69 3.47 9.09
C MET A 67 9.50 4.39 8.77
N GLU A 68 9.21 5.39 9.60
CA GLU A 68 8.14 6.37 9.35
C GLU A 68 8.24 7.00 7.96
N LYS A 69 9.45 7.42 7.57
CA LYS A 69 9.71 8.03 6.25
C LYS A 69 9.53 7.01 5.12
N VAL A 70 10.04 5.80 5.30
CA VAL A 70 9.92 4.72 4.31
C VAL A 70 8.45 4.40 4.05
N VAL A 71 7.66 4.30 5.12
CA VAL A 71 6.26 3.91 5.09
C VAL A 71 5.40 5.00 4.46
N TRP A 72 5.69 6.27 4.72
CA TRP A 72 5.06 7.38 4.00
C TRP A 72 5.28 7.29 2.50
N VAL A 73 6.52 7.13 2.07
CA VAL A 73 6.88 7.05 0.64
C VAL A 73 6.18 5.84 -0.01
N LEU A 74 6.28 4.66 0.60
CA LEU A 74 5.67 3.44 0.07
C LEU A 74 4.15 3.53 0.01
N THR A 75 3.51 4.16 1.00
CA THR A 75 2.05 4.35 1.01
C THR A 75 1.61 5.28 -0.11
N ILE A 76 2.30 6.41 -0.30
CA ILE A 76 2.02 7.34 -1.41
C ILE A 76 2.18 6.63 -2.75
N VAL A 77 3.28 5.89 -2.95
CA VAL A 77 3.50 5.11 -4.18
C VAL A 77 2.40 4.07 -4.39
N SER A 78 2.00 3.34 -3.35
CA SER A 78 0.93 2.35 -3.44
C SER A 78 -0.40 2.97 -3.85
N ILE A 79 -0.77 4.11 -3.27
CA ILE A 79 -1.99 4.85 -3.62
C ILE A 79 -1.91 5.30 -5.09
N LEU A 80 -0.80 5.94 -5.49
CA LEU A 80 -0.63 6.43 -6.86
C LEU A 80 -0.73 5.30 -7.89
N LEU A 81 -0.03 4.18 -7.66
CA LEU A 81 -0.06 3.04 -8.55
C LEU A 81 -1.46 2.43 -8.63
N ASN A 82 -2.12 2.19 -7.49
CA ASN A 82 -3.41 1.54 -7.47
C ASN A 82 -4.54 2.40 -8.05
N VAL A 83 -4.50 3.72 -7.85
CA VAL A 83 -5.53 4.65 -8.35
C VAL A 83 -5.28 5.06 -9.80
N SER A 84 -4.06 4.93 -10.32
CA SER A 84 -3.72 5.36 -11.69
C SER A 84 -4.61 4.76 -12.80
N PRO A 85 -5.01 3.47 -12.79
CA PRO A 85 -5.91 2.91 -13.80
C PRO A 85 -7.27 3.61 -13.85
N VAL A 86 -7.83 3.97 -12.68
CA VAL A 86 -9.12 4.68 -12.57
C VAL A 86 -9.02 6.06 -13.21
N ILE A 87 -7.95 6.80 -12.90
CA ILE A 87 -7.72 8.14 -13.47
C ILE A 87 -7.61 8.06 -14.99
N LEU A 88 -6.87 7.08 -15.51
CA LEU A 88 -6.69 6.89 -16.95
C LEU A 88 -8.01 6.48 -17.63
N GLU A 89 -8.79 5.60 -17.02
CA GLU A 89 -10.11 5.21 -17.53
C GLU A 89 -11.09 6.41 -17.60
N LEU A 90 -11.08 7.27 -16.58
CA LEU A 90 -11.89 8.50 -16.57
C LEU A 90 -11.46 9.50 -17.65
N LYS A 91 -10.14 9.68 -17.85
CA LYS A 91 -9.62 10.54 -18.93
C LYS A 91 -10.00 10.03 -20.31
N ALA A 92 -9.92 8.72 -20.54
CA ALA A 92 -10.30 8.11 -21.81
C ALA A 92 -11.79 8.33 -22.12
N LYS A 93 -12.68 8.12 -21.14
CA LYS A 93 -14.13 8.38 -21.29
C LYS A 93 -14.44 9.85 -21.59
N LYS A 94 -13.67 10.78 -21.04
CA LYS A 94 -13.85 12.22 -21.31
C LYS A 94 -13.45 12.59 -22.74
N LEU A 95 -12.42 11.96 -23.31
CA LEU A 95 -12.00 12.20 -24.70
C LEU A 95 -12.97 11.63 -25.75
N GLN A 96 -13.80 10.66 -25.36
CA GLN A 96 -14.78 10.01 -26.23
C GLN A 96 -16.15 10.72 -26.24
N ARG A 97 -16.33 11.76 -25.41
CA ARG A 97 -17.53 12.61 -25.37
C ARG A 97 -17.26 13.91 -26.11
#